data_AF-A0A935ZQ63-F1
#
_entry.id   AF-A0A935ZQ63-F1
#
_cell.length_a   1.000
_cell.length_b   1.000
_cell.length_c   1.000
_cell.angle_alpha   90.00
_cell.angle_beta   90.00
_cell.angle_gamma   90.00
#
_symmetry.space_group_name_H-M   'P 1'
#
loop_
_entity.id
_entity.type
_entity.pdbx_description
1 polymer ?
#
loop_
_entity_poly.entity_id
_entity_poly.type
_entity_poly.pdbx_seq_one_letter_code
_entity_poly.pdbx_strand_id
1 'polypeptide(L)'
;MRIASHIRLVGVSAAILWGVVGVSRGLAQQSVGLPSGEIDCAYRVQLLRDRVVALTQRSPSDRATDPQDHVVSNLIRETRTACANRGDLESEHALEAIDLRLREHLESRSRDQQARRELLAP
;
A
#
# COMPACT_ATOMS: atom_id res chain seq x y z
N MET A 1 -13.65 -46.57 -6.95
CA MET A 1 -13.19 -45.42 -6.11
C MET A 1 -11.91 -44.71 -6.61
N ARG A 2 -11.05 -45.31 -7.45
CA ARG A 2 -9.80 -44.67 -7.92
C ARG A 2 -9.99 -43.49 -8.89
N ILE A 3 -10.99 -43.56 -9.78
CA ILE A 3 -11.24 -42.53 -10.83
C ILE A 3 -11.63 -41.18 -10.21
N ALA A 4 -12.48 -41.18 -9.18
CA ALA A 4 -12.90 -39.96 -8.48
C ALA A 4 -11.73 -39.27 -7.73
N SER A 5 -10.74 -40.05 -7.28
CA SER A 5 -9.54 -39.53 -6.63
C SER A 5 -8.63 -38.81 -7.64
N HIS A 6 -8.46 -39.35 -8.85
CA HIS A 6 -7.69 -38.70 -9.91
C HIS A 6 -8.34 -37.41 -10.41
N ILE A 7 -9.67 -37.37 -10.55
CA ILE A 7 -10.41 -36.15 -10.95
C ILE A 7 -10.25 -35.05 -9.90
N ARG A 8 -10.32 -35.39 -8.60
CA ARG A 8 -10.08 -34.42 -7.53
C ARG A 8 -8.65 -33.91 -7.53
N LEU A 9 -7.67 -34.78 -7.76
CA LEU A 9 -6.26 -34.40 -7.80
C LEU A 9 -5.96 -33.46 -8.97
N VAL A 10 -6.54 -33.72 -10.15
CA VAL A 10 -6.46 -32.86 -11.33
C VAL A 10 -7.18 -31.52 -11.09
N GLY A 11 -8.36 -31.53 -10.45
CA GLY A 11 -9.09 -30.31 -10.13
C GLY A 11 -8.33 -29.41 -9.16
N VAL A 12 -7.73 -29.98 -8.11
CA VAL A 12 -6.93 -29.22 -7.13
C VAL A 12 -5.68 -28.63 -7.78
N SER A 13 -4.97 -29.41 -8.61
CA SER A 13 -3.78 -28.91 -9.31
C SER A 13 -4.11 -27.82 -10.33
N ALA A 14 -5.22 -27.94 -11.06
CA ALA A 14 -5.70 -26.88 -11.94
C ALA A 14 -6.08 -25.60 -11.17
N ALA A 15 -6.74 -25.71 -10.02
CA ALA A 15 -7.09 -24.56 -9.18
C ALA A 15 -5.85 -23.85 -8.63
N ILE A 16 -4.83 -24.61 -8.19
CA ILE A 16 -3.56 -24.07 -7.72
C ILE A 16 -2.84 -23.35 -8.86
N LEU A 17 -2.73 -23.96 -10.03
CA LEU A 17 -2.11 -23.35 -11.21
C LEU A 17 -2.82 -22.05 -11.62
N TRP A 18 -4.15 -22.03 -11.59
CA TRP A 18 -4.93 -20.84 -11.91
C TRP A 18 -4.73 -19.73 -10.88
N GLY A 19 -4.67 -20.08 -9.59
CA GLY A 19 -4.30 -19.15 -8.52
C GLY A 19 -2.88 -18.59 -8.69
N VAL A 20 -1.90 -19.42 -9.04
CA VAL A 20 -0.52 -19.00 -9.31
C VAL A 20 -0.45 -18.06 -10.51
N VAL A 21 -1.21 -18.32 -11.58
CA VAL A 21 -1.30 -17.43 -12.76
C VAL A 21 -1.99 -16.10 -12.44
N GLY A 22 -3.03 -16.11 -11.61
CA GLY A 22 -3.70 -14.89 -11.15
C GLY A 22 -2.79 -14.03 -10.28
N VAL A 23 -2.09 -14.66 -9.34
CA VAL A 23 -1.11 -13.99 -8.46
C VAL A 23 0.09 -13.49 -9.26
N SER A 24 0.61 -14.26 -10.22
CA SER A 24 1.73 -13.83 -11.06
C SER A 24 1.35 -12.69 -12.00
N ARG A 25 0.11 -12.65 -12.53
CA ARG A 25 -0.39 -11.51 -13.29
C ARG A 25 -0.59 -10.27 -12.42
N GLY A 26 -1.15 -10.42 -11.21
CA GLY A 26 -1.28 -9.32 -10.26
C GLY A 26 0.08 -8.78 -9.80
N LEU A 27 1.05 -9.66 -9.57
CA LEU A 27 2.44 -9.30 -9.26
C LEU A 27 3.14 -8.69 -10.47
N ALA A 28 2.91 -9.17 -11.69
CA ALA A 28 3.46 -8.57 -12.91
C ALA A 28 2.93 -7.14 -13.11
N GLN A 29 1.67 -6.87 -12.77
CA GLN A 29 1.13 -5.51 -12.74
C GLN A 29 1.74 -4.63 -11.62
N GLN A 30 2.25 -5.23 -10.55
CA GLN A 30 3.00 -4.51 -9.52
C GLN A 30 4.48 -4.34 -9.87
N SER A 31 5.10 -5.30 -10.57
CA SER A 31 6.54 -5.36 -10.81
C SER A 31 6.95 -4.77 -12.15
N VAL A 32 6.06 -4.75 -13.15
CA VAL A 32 6.26 -4.00 -14.38
C VAL A 32 5.86 -2.56 -14.08
N GLY A 33 6.76 -1.84 -13.40
CA GLY A 33 6.71 -0.39 -13.36
C GLY A 33 6.63 0.11 -14.81
N LEU A 34 5.70 1.02 -15.06
CA LEU A 34 5.56 1.65 -16.37
C LEU A 34 6.94 2.10 -16.87
N PRO A 35 7.24 1.95 -18.17
CA PRO A 35 8.48 2.48 -18.73
C PRO A 35 8.62 3.94 -18.28
N SER A 36 9.83 4.40 -17.98
CA SER A 36 10.08 5.73 -17.40
C SER A 36 9.52 6.90 -18.26
N GLY A 37 9.16 6.63 -19.52
CA GLY A 37 8.43 7.49 -20.45
C GLY A 37 6.89 7.55 -20.28
N GLU A 38 6.28 6.68 -19.48
CA GLU A 38 4.82 6.58 -19.22
C GLU A 38 4.42 6.71 -17.74
N ILE A 39 5.31 7.16 -16.86
CA ILE A 39 4.98 7.39 -15.43
C ILE A 39 3.97 8.56 -15.33
N ASP A 40 2.70 8.24 -15.20
CA ASP A 40 1.65 9.20 -14.88
C ASP A 40 1.73 9.60 -13.40
N CYS A 41 2.39 10.73 -13.15
CA CYS A 41 2.58 11.28 -11.81
C CYS A 41 1.26 11.65 -11.15
N ALA A 42 0.31 12.19 -11.91
CA ALA A 42 -1.02 12.52 -11.39
C ALA A 42 -1.75 11.26 -10.91
N TYR A 43 -1.72 10.18 -11.68
CA TYR A 43 -2.32 8.91 -11.29
C TYR A 43 -1.67 8.30 -10.04
N ARG A 44 -0.33 8.33 -9.95
CA ARG A 44 0.38 7.79 -8.76
C ARG A 44 0.07 8.60 -7.50
N VAL A 45 0.00 9.92 -7.61
CA VAL A 45 -0.41 10.81 -6.51
C VAL A 45 -1.86 10.51 -6.09
N GLN A 46 -2.77 10.29 -7.04
CA GLN A 46 -4.15 9.90 -6.74
C GLN A 46 -4.21 8.57 -6.00
N LEU A 47 -3.48 7.55 -6.46
CA LEU A 47 -3.42 6.25 -5.79
C LEU A 47 -2.85 6.36 -4.36
N LEU A 48 -1.84 7.23 -4.18
CA LEU A 48 -1.27 7.51 -2.86
C LEU A 48 -2.27 8.20 -1.93
N ARG A 49 -3.02 9.18 -2.45
CA ARG A 49 -4.11 9.84 -1.72
C ARG A 49 -5.12 8.81 -1.23
N ASP A 50 -5.60 7.92 -2.10
CA ASP A 50 -6.59 6.90 -1.72
C ASP A 50 -6.06 5.96 -0.63
N ARG A 51 -4.79 5.57 -0.71
CA ARG A 51 -4.14 4.75 0.33
C ARG A 51 -4.03 5.47 1.66
N VAL A 52 -3.66 6.75 1.66
CA VAL A 52 -3.57 7.56 2.89
C VAL A 52 -4.95 7.77 3.50
N VAL A 53 -5.97 8.02 2.68
CA VAL A 53 -7.37 8.10 3.13
C VAL A 53 -7.81 6.78 3.74
N ALA A 54 -7.57 5.66 3.08
CA ALA A 54 -7.91 4.34 3.62
C ALA A 54 -7.18 4.04 4.94
N LEU A 55 -5.92 4.49 5.07
CA LEU A 55 -5.13 4.30 6.29
C LEU A 55 -5.65 5.15 7.45
N THR A 56 -6.05 6.40 7.18
CA THR A 56 -6.60 7.32 8.19
C THR A 56 -8.02 6.96 8.62
N GLN A 57 -8.82 6.33 7.76
CA GLN A 57 -10.18 5.86 8.06
C GLN A 57 -10.21 4.50 8.76
N ARG A 58 -9.10 3.74 8.74
CA ARG A 58 -9.01 2.44 9.40
C ARG A 58 -9.15 2.61 10.92
N SER A 59 -9.86 1.69 11.57
CA SER A 59 -9.95 1.66 13.03
C SER A 59 -8.56 1.63 13.67
N PRO A 60 -8.35 2.33 14.80
CA PRO A 60 -7.05 2.40 15.46
C PRO A 60 -6.53 1.00 15.75
N SER A 61 -5.35 0.67 15.22
CA SER A 61 -4.67 -0.57 15.61
C SER A 61 -4.02 -0.38 16.98
N ASP A 62 -4.10 -1.41 17.84
CA ASP A 62 -3.43 -1.40 19.16
C ASP A 62 -1.90 -1.35 19.06
N ARG A 63 -1.34 -1.51 17.85
CA ARG A 63 0.08 -1.44 17.60
C ARG A 63 0.54 0.01 17.45
N ALA A 64 1.64 0.36 18.10
CA ALA A 64 2.27 1.68 18.00
C ALA A 64 2.79 2.05 16.63
N THR A 65 3.02 1.05 15.80
CA THR A 65 3.51 1.25 14.43
C THR A 65 2.79 0.24 13.55
N ASP A 66 2.08 0.72 12.54
CA ASP A 66 1.50 -0.14 11.51
C ASP A 66 2.56 -0.33 10.41
N PRO A 67 2.89 -1.56 10.00
CA PRO A 67 3.77 -1.80 8.86
C PRO A 67 3.33 -1.05 7.58
N GLN A 68 2.03 -0.78 7.43
CA GLN A 68 1.48 -0.02 6.31
C GLN A 68 1.96 1.45 6.31
N ASP A 69 2.24 2.04 7.48
CA ASP A 69 2.74 3.42 7.58
C ASP A 69 4.10 3.55 6.88
N HIS A 70 4.97 2.54 7.07
CA HIS A 70 6.28 2.47 6.42
C HIS A 70 6.17 2.21 4.92
N VAL A 71 5.23 1.38 4.48
CA VAL A 71 4.99 1.12 3.06
C VAL A 71 4.52 2.39 2.35
N VAL A 72 3.57 3.11 2.94
CA VAL A 72 3.04 4.35 2.34
C VAL A 72 4.10 5.45 2.31
N SER A 73 4.85 5.65 3.39
CA SER A 73 5.92 6.66 3.44
C SER A 73 7.06 6.36 2.45
N ASN A 74 7.46 5.09 2.29
CA ASN A 74 8.42 4.69 1.26
C ASN A 74 7.87 4.95 -0.15
N LEU A 75 6.60 4.62 -0.40
CA LEU A 75 5.98 4.83 -1.70
C LEU A 75 5.84 6.32 -2.05
N ILE A 76 5.58 7.18 -1.06
CA ILE A 76 5.63 8.64 -1.21
C ILE A 76 7.05 9.07 -1.63
N ARG A 77 8.09 8.59 -0.94
CA ARG A 77 9.48 8.92 -1.27
C ARG A 77 9.85 8.49 -2.69
N GLU A 78 9.52 7.26 -3.08
CA GLU A 78 9.78 6.75 -4.42
C GLU A 78 9.04 7.52 -5.50
N THR A 79 7.77 7.89 -5.24
CA THR A 79 6.97 8.68 -6.17
C THR A 79 7.52 10.09 -6.31
N ARG A 80 8.00 10.71 -5.21
CA ARG A 80 8.67 12.00 -5.25
C ARG A 80 9.91 11.95 -6.14
N THR A 81 10.78 10.97 -5.96
CA THR A 81 11.97 10.81 -6.81
C THR A 81 11.61 10.56 -8.27
N ALA A 82 10.58 9.75 -8.55
CA ALA A 82 10.15 9.46 -9.90
C ALA A 82 9.56 10.69 -10.62
N CYS A 83 8.80 11.52 -9.90
CA CYS A 83 8.11 12.68 -10.46
C CYS A 83 8.98 13.95 -10.53
N ALA A 84 9.92 14.12 -9.60
CA ALA A 84 10.92 15.20 -9.65
C ALA A 84 11.74 15.15 -10.94
N ASN A 85 12.12 13.95 -11.38
CA ASN A 85 12.86 13.74 -12.63
C ASN A 85 12.08 14.15 -13.89
N ARG A 86 10.77 14.40 -13.79
CA ARG A 86 9.91 14.89 -14.89
C ARG A 86 9.58 16.37 -14.84
N GLY A 87 9.81 17.04 -13.71
CA GLY A 87 9.44 18.45 -13.53
C GLY A 87 7.93 18.70 -13.42
N ASP A 88 7.16 17.73 -12.94
CA ASP A 88 5.72 17.90 -12.67
C ASP A 88 5.49 18.52 -11.28
N LEU A 89 5.48 19.85 -11.24
CA LEU A 89 5.34 20.64 -10.02
C LEU A 89 3.99 20.46 -9.31
N GLU A 90 2.91 20.23 -10.06
CA GLU A 90 1.58 20.04 -9.45
C GLU A 90 1.52 18.72 -8.67
N SER A 91 2.04 17.65 -9.26
CA SER A 91 2.15 16.35 -8.58
C SER A 91 3.07 16.42 -7.37
N GLU A 92 4.16 17.19 -7.42
CA GLU A 92 5.04 17.40 -6.26
C GLU A 92 4.33 18.10 -5.10
N HIS A 93 3.63 19.21 -5.37
CA HIS A 93 2.87 19.93 -4.35
C HIS A 93 1.77 19.06 -3.74
N ALA A 94 1.04 18.31 -4.58
CA ALA A 94 0.01 17.40 -4.10
C ALA A 94 0.61 16.28 -3.23
N LEU A 95 1.78 15.76 -3.60
CA LEU A 95 2.49 14.74 -2.84
C LEU A 95 3.01 15.28 -1.50
N GLU A 96 3.47 16.52 -1.46
CA GLU A 96 3.86 17.21 -0.22
C GLU A 96 2.68 17.36 0.75
N ALA A 97 1.51 17.79 0.24
CA ALA A 97 0.29 17.87 1.05
C ALA A 97 -0.13 16.51 1.62
N ILE A 98 0.02 15.43 0.84
CA ILE A 98 -0.25 14.06 1.29
C ILE A 98 0.74 13.63 2.39
N ASP A 99 2.03 13.90 2.21
CA ASP A 99 3.08 13.59 3.19
C ASP A 99 2.84 14.32 4.52
N LEU A 100 2.51 15.63 4.47
CA LEU A 100 2.17 16.41 5.65
C LEU A 100 0.99 15.79 6.41
N ARG A 101 -0.08 15.44 5.70
CA ARG A 101 -1.29 14.88 6.32
C ARG A 101 -1.04 13.51 6.95
N LEU A 102 -0.20 12.69 6.32
CA LEU A 102 0.22 11.41 6.89
C LEU A 102 1.01 11.61 8.19
N ARG A 103 1.96 12.55 8.22
CA ARG A 103 2.75 12.84 9.43
C ARG A 103 1.87 13.31 10.59
N GLU A 104 0.96 14.24 10.34
CA GLU A 104 -0.01 14.71 11.34
C GLU A 104 -0.81 13.52 11.94
N HIS A 105 -1.25 12.60 11.09
CA HIS A 105 -1.99 11.42 11.55
C HIS A 105 -1.12 10.48 12.42
N LEU A 106 0.12 10.22 12.01
CA LEU A 106 1.04 9.38 12.78
C LEU A 106 1.39 10.00 14.14
N GLU A 107 1.58 11.32 14.19
CA GLU A 107 1.79 12.05 15.44
C GLU A 107 0.56 12.06 16.35
N SER A 108 -0.64 12.17 15.78
CA SER A 108 -1.87 12.07 16.57
C SER A 108 -2.01 10.68 17.18
N ARG A 109 -1.78 9.64 16.37
CA ARG A 109 -1.83 8.25 16.82
C ARG A 109 -0.82 7.96 17.93
N SER A 110 0.41 8.47 17.81
CA SER A 110 1.44 8.24 18.82
C SER A 110 1.06 8.88 20.15
N ARG A 111 0.52 10.12 20.12
CA ARG A 111 -0.01 10.82 21.30
C ARG A 111 -1.17 10.07 21.94
N ASP A 112 -2.14 9.61 21.15
CA ASP A 112 -3.30 8.86 21.66
C ASP A 112 -2.88 7.57 22.35
N GLN A 113 -1.89 6.86 21.80
CA GLN A 113 -1.39 5.66 22.43
C GLN A 113 -0.57 5.91 23.69
N GLN A 114 0.20 7.00 23.72
CA GLN A 114 0.90 7.40 24.93
C GLN A 114 -0.10 7.72 26.04
N ALA A 115 -1.15 8.49 25.74
CA ALA A 115 -2.23 8.79 26.68
C ALA A 115 -2.94 7.52 27.17
N ARG A 116 -3.21 6.56 26.28
CA ARG A 116 -3.77 5.25 26.67
C ARG A 116 -2.85 4.47 27.60
N ARG A 117 -1.54 4.48 27.37
CA ARG A 117 -0.57 3.81 28.26
C ARG A 117 -0.54 4.46 29.64
N GLU A 118 -0.62 5.78 29.70
CA GLU A 118 -0.67 6.53 30.97
C GLU A 118 -1.95 6.23 31.76
N LEU A 119 -3.10 6.15 31.08
CA LEU A 119 -4.39 5.81 31.72
C LEU A 119 -4.49 4.35 32.17
N LEU A 120 -3.73 3.44 31.56
CA LEU A 120 -3.72 2.01 31.88
C LEU A 120 -2.54 1.62 32.79
N ALA A 121 -1.62 2.55 33.08
CA ALA A 121 -0.54 2.33 34.03
C ALA A 121 -1.13 2.34 35.46
N PRO A 122 -0.85 1.31 36.28
CA PRO A 122 -1.38 1.17 37.64
C PRO A 122 -0.80 2.19 38.63
#